data_AF-A0A0K9NMX6-F1
#
_entry.id   AF-A0A0K9NMX6-F1
#
_cell.length_a   1.000
_cell.length_b   1.000
_cell.length_c   1.000
_cell.angle_alpha   90.00
_cell.angle_beta   90.00
_cell.angle_gamma   90.00
#
_symmetry.space_group_name_H-M   'P 1'
#
loop_
_entity.id
_entity.type
_entity.pdbx_description
1 polymer ?
#
loop_
_entity_poly.entity_id
_entity_poly.type
_entity_poly.pdbx_seq_one_letter_code
_entity_poly.pdbx_strand_id
1 'polypeptide(L)'
;MNSGPVTLIDPIGNSPAIIKKSVLKKIAPTWMDVSIKMKNDPETVKIFGWILEMYGYAIASALHGVRHILHPDFMVQPPFDPILEGSFIIHYTYGNDYNTKGELTYGVTGDWSFNKRSYKQSSVPRNIILPPSGVPETVVQLVQMINEATANIPNWDSLDDGN
;
A
#
# COMPACT_ATOMS: atom_id res chain seq x y z
N MET A 1 4.98 -20.06 25.15
CA MET A 1 3.63 -19.77 24.63
C MET A 1 3.36 -20.75 23.49
N ASN A 2 2.20 -21.40 23.47
CA ASN A 2 1.85 -22.33 22.40
C ASN A 2 1.34 -21.50 21.21
N SER A 3 2.04 -21.51 20.08
CA SER A 3 1.86 -20.51 19.00
C SER A 3 0.61 -20.71 18.13
N GLY A 4 -0.29 -21.63 18.47
CA GLY A 4 -1.48 -21.97 17.69
C GLY A 4 -1.16 -22.52 16.28
N PRO A 5 -2.14 -23.11 15.57
CA PRO A 5 -1.92 -23.54 14.19
C PRO A 5 -1.96 -22.37 13.21
N VAL A 6 -1.19 -22.46 12.12
CA VAL A 6 -1.13 -21.47 11.02
C VAL A 6 -2.51 -21.21 10.40
N THR A 7 -3.43 -22.17 10.46
CA THR A 7 -4.80 -22.05 9.97
C THR A 7 -5.65 -20.99 10.69
N LEU A 8 -5.17 -20.44 11.81
CA LEU A 8 -5.81 -19.31 12.49
C LEU A 8 -5.39 -17.94 11.95
N ILE A 9 -4.37 -17.90 11.10
CA ILE A 9 -3.89 -16.66 10.47
C ILE A 9 -4.76 -16.40 9.25
N ASP A 10 -5.53 -15.31 9.29
CA ASP A 10 -6.32 -14.86 8.14
C ASP A 10 -5.39 -14.35 7.01
N PRO A 11 -5.85 -14.36 5.74
CA PRO A 11 -5.12 -13.77 4.62
C PRO A 11 -5.20 -12.23 4.70
N ILE A 12 -4.63 -11.66 5.74
CA ILE A 12 -4.61 -10.23 6.03
C ILE A 12 -3.21 -9.66 5.74
N GLY A 13 -3.19 -8.61 4.94
CA GLY A 13 -1.97 -8.03 4.39
C GLY A 13 -2.21 -7.03 3.27
N ASN A 14 -3.44 -6.90 2.80
CA ASN A 14 -3.85 -5.88 1.86
C ASN A 14 -4.58 -4.75 2.63
N SER A 15 -4.26 -3.48 2.35
CA SER A 15 -4.94 -2.32 2.96
C SER A 15 -6.31 -2.11 2.30
N PRO A 16 -7.35 -1.58 2.98
CA PRO A 16 -7.39 -1.24 4.39
C PRO A 16 -7.84 -2.42 5.25
N ALA A 17 -7.24 -2.57 6.44
CA ALA A 17 -7.78 -3.40 7.51
C ALA A 17 -8.70 -2.56 8.39
N ILE A 18 -10.00 -2.88 8.42
CA ILE A 18 -10.98 -2.19 9.26
C ILE A 18 -11.14 -2.94 10.58
N ILE A 19 -10.93 -2.26 11.71
CA ILE A 19 -10.96 -2.86 13.05
C ILE A 19 -11.52 -1.88 14.09
N LYS A 20 -12.24 -2.41 15.08
CA LYS A 20 -12.69 -1.62 16.24
C LYS A 20 -11.50 -1.17 17.07
N LYS A 21 -11.50 0.09 17.51
CA LYS A 21 -10.45 0.67 18.37
C LYS A 21 -10.15 -0.17 19.63
N SER A 22 -11.18 -0.72 20.28
CA SER A 22 -11.01 -1.58 21.46
C SER A 22 -10.28 -2.89 21.16
N VAL A 23 -10.55 -3.49 20.00
CA VAL A 23 -9.87 -4.71 19.55
C VAL A 23 -8.44 -4.39 19.13
N LEU A 24 -8.22 -3.26 18.43
CA LEU A 24 -6.86 -2.81 18.11
C LEU A 24 -6.01 -2.61 19.38
N LYS A 25 -6.56 -1.96 20.41
CA LYS A 25 -5.89 -1.81 21.71
C LYS A 25 -5.52 -3.15 22.36
N LYS A 26 -6.35 -4.18 22.19
CA LYS A 26 -6.10 -5.54 22.72
C LYS A 26 -4.89 -6.18 22.04
N ILE A 27 -4.79 -6.08 20.71
CA ILE A 27 -3.73 -6.76 19.94
C ILE A 27 -2.44 -5.94 19.86
N ALA A 28 -2.49 -4.62 19.99
CA ALA A 28 -1.36 -3.72 19.77
C ALA A 28 -0.08 -4.07 20.57
N PRO A 29 -0.15 -4.43 21.87
CA PRO A 29 1.04 -4.85 22.61
C PRO A 29 1.70 -6.11 22.01
N THR A 30 0.91 -7.12 21.69
CA THR A 30 1.42 -8.36 21.07
C THR A 30 1.90 -8.14 19.64
N TRP A 31 1.21 -7.28 18.88
CA TRP A 31 1.66 -6.88 17.55
C TRP A 31 3.06 -6.26 17.61
N MET A 32 3.26 -5.27 18.49
CA MET A 32 4.57 -4.63 18.69
C MET A 32 5.65 -5.66 19.08
N ASP A 33 5.37 -6.52 20.06
CA ASP A 33 6.30 -7.54 20.53
C ASP A 33 6.69 -8.54 19.43
N VAL A 34 5.71 -9.01 18.65
CA VAL A 34 5.95 -9.93 17.54
C VAL A 34 6.76 -9.24 16.46
N SER A 35 6.41 -8.02 16.05
CA SER A 35 7.14 -7.26 15.03
C SER A 35 8.59 -7.01 15.42
N ILE A 36 8.88 -6.65 16.67
CA ILE A 36 10.25 -6.48 17.16
C ILE A 36 11.02 -7.82 17.12
N LYS A 37 10.40 -8.91 17.60
CA LYS A 37 11.03 -10.23 17.56
C LYS A 37 11.36 -10.66 16.14
N MET A 38 10.42 -10.47 15.22
CA MET A 38 10.61 -10.75 13.78
C MET A 38 11.74 -9.91 13.19
N LYS A 39 11.82 -8.62 13.55
CA LYS A 39 12.88 -7.72 13.07
C LYS A 39 14.26 -8.10 13.57
N ASN A 40 14.35 -8.64 14.78
CA ASN A 40 15.60 -9.05 15.42
C ASN A 40 16.03 -10.48 15.05
N ASP A 41 15.20 -11.22 14.31
CA ASP A 41 15.52 -12.57 13.85
C ASP A 41 15.98 -12.56 12.38
N PRO A 42 17.26 -12.87 12.09
CA PRO A 42 17.80 -12.82 10.73
C PRO A 42 17.08 -13.75 9.75
N GLU A 43 16.58 -14.90 10.20
CA GLU A 43 15.84 -15.84 9.36
C GLU A 43 14.50 -15.25 8.94
N THR A 44 13.76 -14.70 9.89
CA THR A 44 12.49 -14.00 9.63
C THR A 44 12.69 -12.81 8.69
N VAL A 45 13.71 -11.98 8.91
CA VAL A 45 14.04 -10.86 8.00
C VAL A 45 14.32 -11.35 6.59
N LYS A 46 15.06 -12.45 6.44
CA LYS A 46 15.40 -13.04 5.14
C LYS A 46 14.15 -13.57 4.41
N ILE A 47 13.23 -14.22 5.13
CA ILE A 47 12.05 -14.86 4.53
C ILE A 47 10.96 -13.83 4.20
N PHE A 48 10.66 -12.92 5.13
CA PHE A 48 9.49 -12.05 5.05
C PHE A 48 9.81 -10.62 4.60
N GLY A 49 11.09 -10.26 4.52
CA GLY A 49 11.55 -9.00 3.94
C GLY A 49 11.18 -7.77 4.78
N TRP A 50 10.65 -6.74 4.11
CA TRP A 50 10.44 -5.41 4.71
C TRP A 50 9.05 -5.18 5.30
N ILE A 51 8.09 -6.10 5.11
CA ILE A 51 6.69 -6.00 5.56
C ILE A 51 6.42 -6.80 6.84
N LEU A 52 7.41 -6.89 7.73
CA LEU A 52 7.37 -7.74 8.93
C LEU A 52 6.24 -7.36 9.89
N GLU A 53 5.93 -6.07 9.99
CA GLU A 53 4.85 -5.55 10.80
C GLU A 53 3.49 -6.05 10.34
N MET A 54 3.29 -6.30 9.05
CA MET A 54 2.02 -6.80 8.50
C MET A 54 1.80 -8.26 8.91
N TYR A 55 2.85 -9.08 8.85
CA TYR A 55 2.83 -10.43 9.39
C TYR A 55 2.66 -10.43 10.92
N GLY A 56 3.33 -9.52 11.61
CA GLY A 56 3.19 -9.36 13.07
C GLY A 56 1.75 -9.02 13.46
N TYR A 57 1.06 -8.18 12.68
CA TYR A 57 -0.36 -7.89 12.87
C TYR A 57 -1.23 -9.13 12.69
N ALA A 58 -0.95 -9.92 11.66
CA ALA A 58 -1.69 -11.16 11.38
C ALA A 58 -1.54 -12.20 12.49
N ILE A 59 -0.32 -12.39 12.96
CA ILE A 59 0.01 -13.28 14.08
C ILE A 59 -0.64 -12.79 15.37
N ALA A 60 -0.53 -11.49 15.69
CA ALA A 60 -1.16 -10.93 16.88
C ALA A 60 -2.68 -11.07 16.85
N SER A 61 -3.31 -10.85 15.69
CA SER A 61 -4.75 -11.05 15.53
C SER A 61 -5.14 -12.50 15.81
N ALA A 62 -4.42 -13.46 15.23
CA ALA A 62 -4.63 -14.89 15.47
C ALA A 62 -4.45 -15.28 16.95
N LEU A 63 -3.38 -14.82 17.59
CA LEU A 63 -3.08 -15.09 19.02
C LEU A 63 -4.17 -14.57 19.96
N HIS A 64 -4.88 -13.51 19.55
CA HIS A 64 -5.95 -12.88 20.34
C HIS A 64 -7.36 -13.31 19.92
N GLY A 65 -7.48 -14.26 18.99
CA GLY A 65 -8.76 -14.74 18.45
C GLY A 65 -9.52 -13.68 17.64
N VAL A 66 -8.82 -12.69 17.10
CA VAL A 66 -9.38 -11.65 16.24
C VAL A 66 -9.37 -12.17 14.81
N ARG A 67 -10.55 -12.17 14.17
CA ARG A 67 -10.75 -12.64 12.80
C ARG A 67 -11.18 -11.51 11.88
N HIS A 68 -10.76 -11.59 10.63
CA HIS A 68 -11.07 -10.64 9.57
C HIS A 68 -11.82 -11.33 8.43
N ILE A 69 -12.60 -10.53 7.70
CA ILE A 69 -13.30 -10.96 6.49
C ILE A 69 -12.56 -10.35 5.30
N LEU A 70 -12.13 -11.19 4.35
CA LEU A 70 -11.53 -10.72 3.11
C LEU A 70 -12.63 -10.34 2.11
N HIS A 71 -12.57 -9.09 1.65
CA HIS A 71 -13.36 -8.62 0.51
C HIS A 71 -12.40 -8.40 -0.67
N PRO A 72 -12.24 -9.39 -1.58
CA PRO A 72 -11.21 -9.34 -2.62
C PRO A 72 -11.45 -8.21 -3.63
N ASP A 73 -12.71 -7.91 -3.93
CA ASP A 73 -13.08 -6.88 -4.91
C ASP A 73 -13.14 -5.47 -4.30
N PHE A 74 -12.80 -5.32 -3.02
CA PHE A 74 -12.94 -4.02 -2.35
C PHE A 74 -11.96 -2.97 -2.89
N MET A 75 -10.80 -3.42 -3.38
CA MET A 75 -9.73 -2.53 -3.80
C MET A 75 -8.78 -3.16 -4.82
N VAL A 76 -8.09 -2.30 -5.56
CA VAL A 76 -7.05 -2.66 -6.54
C VAL A 76 -5.69 -2.05 -6.16
N GLN A 77 -4.62 -2.75 -6.51
CA GLN A 77 -3.24 -2.37 -6.22
C GLN A 77 -2.44 -2.23 -7.51
N PRO A 78 -2.45 -1.05 -8.15
CA PRO A 78 -1.58 -0.79 -9.29
C PRO A 78 -0.09 -0.93 -8.88
N PRO A 79 0.76 -1.52 -9.75
CA PRO A 79 0.47 -1.91 -11.13
C PRO A 79 -0.06 -3.35 -11.30
N PHE A 80 -0.26 -4.09 -10.21
CA PHE A 80 -0.51 -5.54 -10.24
C PHE A 80 -1.94 -5.93 -10.54
N ASP A 81 -2.90 -5.11 -10.13
CA ASP A 81 -4.32 -5.30 -10.44
C ASP A 81 -4.70 -4.35 -11.59
N PRO A 82 -4.92 -4.85 -12.82
CA PRO A 82 -5.03 -3.99 -14.00
C PRO A 82 -6.46 -3.49 -14.30
N ILE A 83 -7.47 -4.06 -13.66
CA ILE A 83 -8.90 -3.83 -13.94
C ILE A 83 -9.52 -3.02 -12.80
N LEU A 84 -10.28 -1.97 -13.13
CA LEU A 84 -11.00 -1.17 -12.12
C LEU A 84 -12.37 -1.73 -11.73
N GLU A 85 -12.99 -2.54 -12.60
CA GLU A 85 -14.38 -2.97 -12.44
C GLU A 85 -14.62 -3.63 -11.06
N GLY A 86 -15.70 -3.21 -10.41
CA GLY A 86 -16.10 -3.73 -9.09
C GLY A 86 -15.31 -3.19 -7.90
N SER A 87 -14.26 -2.39 -8.13
CA SER A 87 -13.38 -1.88 -7.07
C SER A 87 -13.78 -0.50 -6.55
N PHE A 88 -13.58 -0.28 -5.26
CA PHE A 88 -13.96 0.97 -4.59
C PHE A 88 -12.76 1.83 -4.19
N ILE A 89 -11.57 1.22 -4.08
CA ILE A 89 -10.35 1.88 -3.60
C ILE A 89 -9.19 1.53 -4.53
N ILE A 90 -8.36 2.52 -4.87
CA ILE A 90 -7.04 2.32 -5.46
C ILE A 90 -5.99 2.44 -4.36
N HIS A 91 -5.34 1.33 -3.98
CA HIS A 91 -4.29 1.32 -2.98
C HIS A 91 -2.90 1.45 -3.63
N TYR A 92 -2.44 2.70 -3.74
CA TYR A 92 -1.16 3.03 -4.35
C TYR A 92 0.06 2.76 -3.43
N THR A 93 0.73 1.63 -3.68
CA THR A 93 1.88 1.15 -2.89
C THR A 93 3.22 1.37 -3.59
N TYR A 94 3.30 1.03 -4.87
CA TYR A 94 4.56 0.93 -5.62
C TYR A 94 4.78 2.12 -6.54
N GLY A 95 6.04 2.41 -6.89
CA GLY A 95 6.32 3.35 -7.97
C GLY A 95 5.79 2.79 -9.29
N ASN A 96 5.26 3.66 -10.14
CA ASN A 96 4.75 3.31 -11.46
C ASN A 96 5.74 3.83 -12.50
N ASP A 97 6.65 2.98 -12.95
CA ASP A 97 7.69 3.31 -13.93
C ASP A 97 7.42 2.51 -15.20
N TYR A 98 7.24 3.19 -16.33
CA TYR A 98 6.83 2.57 -17.60
C TYR A 98 7.67 3.09 -18.76
N ASN A 99 7.99 2.21 -19.71
CA ASN A 99 8.56 2.64 -20.98
C ASN A 99 7.49 3.20 -21.93
N THR A 100 7.92 3.77 -23.05
CA THR A 100 7.03 4.32 -24.10
C THR A 100 6.01 3.32 -24.68
N LYS A 101 6.19 2.01 -24.50
CA LYS A 101 5.27 0.97 -24.94
C LYS A 101 4.23 0.58 -23.88
N GLY A 102 4.28 1.20 -22.70
CA GLY A 102 3.41 0.87 -21.57
C GLY A 102 3.83 -0.36 -20.79
N GLU A 103 5.09 -0.79 -20.92
CA GLU A 103 5.62 -1.94 -20.17
C GLU A 103 6.25 -1.47 -18.85
N LEU A 104 5.89 -2.13 -17.74
CA LEU A 104 6.39 -1.79 -16.41
C LEU A 104 7.90 -2.08 -16.31
N THR A 105 8.67 -1.10 -15.83
CA THR A 105 10.11 -1.21 -15.62
C THR A 105 10.42 -1.27 -14.14
N TYR A 106 11.22 -2.26 -13.71
CA TYR A 106 11.59 -2.42 -12.30
C TYR A 106 12.98 -1.85 -12.02
N GLY A 107 13.09 -1.07 -10.94
CA GLY A 107 14.38 -0.62 -10.41
C GLY A 107 15.08 0.47 -11.22
N VAL A 108 14.45 0.98 -12.28
CA VAL A 108 14.91 2.10 -13.09
C VAL A 108 13.73 3.05 -13.36
N THR A 109 14.03 4.34 -13.51
CA THR A 109 13.03 5.32 -13.93
C THR A 109 12.65 5.05 -15.38
N GLY A 110 11.36 4.79 -15.62
CA GLY A 110 10.82 4.61 -16.97
C GLY A 110 10.77 5.93 -17.75
N ASP A 111 10.45 5.84 -19.04
CA ASP A 111 10.18 7.02 -19.89
C ASP A 111 9.02 7.85 -19.33
N TRP A 112 8.05 7.18 -18.72
CA TRP A 112 7.02 7.78 -17.89
C TRP A 112 7.13 7.22 -16.47
N SER A 113 7.06 8.10 -15.46
CA SER A 113 7.10 7.66 -14.06
C SER A 113 6.17 8.47 -13.16
N PHE A 114 5.56 7.76 -12.21
CA PHE A 114 4.90 8.36 -11.06
C PHE A 114 5.30 7.65 -9.77
N ASN A 115 6.06 8.36 -8.93
CA ASN A 115 6.50 7.87 -7.63
C ASN A 115 6.28 8.93 -6.54
N LYS A 116 5.41 8.67 -5.56
CA LYS A 116 5.22 9.59 -4.41
C LYS A 116 6.51 9.94 -3.68
N ARG A 117 7.53 9.07 -3.74
CA ARG A 117 8.83 9.31 -3.10
C ARG A 117 9.63 10.45 -3.75
N SER A 118 9.26 10.84 -4.97
CA SER A 118 9.85 12.00 -5.66
C SER A 118 9.36 13.33 -5.10
N TYR A 119 8.28 13.34 -4.32
CA TYR A 119 7.61 14.55 -3.81
C TYR A 119 7.62 14.58 -2.27
N LYS A 120 8.71 14.14 -1.63
CA LYS A 120 8.80 14.09 -0.16
C LYS A 120 8.84 15.48 0.49
N GLN A 121 9.34 16.47 -0.22
CA GLN A 121 9.60 17.83 0.25
C GLN A 121 8.87 18.88 -0.59
N SER A 122 7.96 18.43 -1.46
CA SER A 122 7.21 19.32 -2.34
C SER A 122 5.81 18.76 -2.56
N SER A 123 4.93 19.63 -3.03
CA SER A 123 3.62 19.24 -3.53
C SER A 123 3.76 18.37 -4.79
N VAL A 124 2.79 17.49 -5.03
CA VAL A 124 2.72 16.76 -6.30
C VAL A 124 2.35 17.76 -7.40
N PRO A 125 3.04 17.79 -8.56
CA PRO A 125 2.72 18.74 -9.63
C PRO A 125 1.27 18.61 -10.12
N ARG A 126 0.66 19.74 -10.47
CA ARG A 126 -0.60 19.77 -11.22
C ARG A 126 -0.40 19.28 -12.65
N ASN A 127 -1.45 18.73 -13.26
CA ASN A 127 -1.47 18.33 -14.67
C ASN A 127 -0.37 17.33 -15.06
N ILE A 128 -0.17 16.29 -14.24
CA ILE A 128 0.70 15.17 -14.56
C ILE A 128 0.25 14.55 -15.89
N ILE A 129 1.20 14.35 -16.80
CA ILE A 129 0.94 13.71 -18.09
C ILE A 129 0.42 12.29 -17.84
N LEU A 130 -0.64 11.88 -18.53
CA LEU A 130 -1.16 10.52 -18.43
C LEU A 130 -0.12 9.49 -18.93
N PRO A 131 -0.10 8.28 -18.37
CA PRO A 131 0.83 7.25 -18.81
C PRO A 131 0.59 6.86 -20.29
N PRO A 132 1.59 6.26 -20.96
CA PRO A 132 1.47 5.83 -22.34
C PRO A 132 0.41 4.73 -22.52
N SER A 133 0.00 4.51 -23.77
CA SER A 133 -0.87 3.39 -24.12
C SER A 133 -0.25 2.06 -23.71
N GLY A 134 -1.08 1.11 -23.24
CA GLY A 134 -0.63 -0.19 -22.75
C GLY A 134 -0.44 -0.25 -21.22
N VAL A 135 -0.40 0.90 -20.55
CA VAL A 135 -0.39 0.97 -19.08
C VAL A 135 -1.76 0.57 -18.51
N PRO A 136 -1.82 -0.17 -17.38
CA PRO A 136 -3.09 -0.59 -16.78
C PRO A 136 -4.05 0.55 -16.47
N GLU A 137 -5.35 0.28 -16.64
CA GLU A 137 -6.44 1.23 -16.39
C GLU A 137 -6.38 1.82 -14.97
N THR A 138 -6.03 0.98 -13.99
CA THR A 138 -5.89 1.37 -12.58
C THR A 138 -4.80 2.43 -12.35
N VAL A 139 -3.72 2.43 -13.15
CA VAL A 139 -2.67 3.46 -13.09
C VAL A 139 -3.13 4.74 -13.78
N VAL A 140 -3.82 4.63 -14.91
CA VAL A 140 -4.40 5.80 -15.62
C VAL A 140 -5.36 6.54 -14.71
N GLN A 141 -6.30 5.81 -14.08
CA GLN A 141 -7.30 6.36 -13.17
C GLN A 141 -6.65 7.00 -11.93
N LEU A 142 -5.61 6.37 -11.36
CA LEU A 142 -4.85 6.96 -10.26
C LEU A 142 -4.33 8.35 -10.62
N VAL A 143 -3.71 8.51 -11.79
CA VAL A 143 -3.13 9.80 -12.23
C VAL A 143 -4.23 10.82 -12.52
N GLN A 144 -5.36 10.40 -13.10
CA GLN A 144 -6.52 11.26 -13.31
C GLN A 144 -7.09 11.79 -11.99
N MET A 145 -7.25 10.93 -10.98
CA MET A 145 -7.72 11.35 -9.64
C MET A 145 -6.74 12.30 -8.96
N ILE A 146 -5.44 12.09 -9.13
CA ILE A 146 -4.42 13.03 -8.62
C ILE A 146 -4.55 14.38 -9.34
N ASN A 147 -4.68 14.40 -10.66
CA ASN A 147 -4.87 15.63 -11.42
C ASN A 147 -6.15 16.36 -11.02
N GLU A 148 -7.26 15.65 -10.85
CA GLU A 148 -8.51 16.20 -10.35
C GLU A 148 -8.34 16.81 -8.95
N ALA A 149 -7.73 16.08 -8.03
CA ALA A 149 -7.52 16.54 -6.66
C ALA A 149 -6.61 17.78 -6.62
N THR A 150 -5.44 17.71 -7.27
CA THR A 150 -4.50 18.82 -7.32
C THR A 150 -5.13 20.06 -7.96
N ALA A 151 -5.98 19.90 -8.99
CA ALA A 151 -6.72 21.00 -9.61
C ALA A 151 -7.67 21.71 -8.64
N ASN A 152 -8.37 20.95 -7.80
CA ASN A 152 -9.50 21.45 -7.00
C ASN A 152 -9.17 21.77 -5.54
N ILE A 153 -8.04 21.30 -5.00
CA ILE A 153 -7.62 21.63 -3.62
C ILE A 153 -7.03 23.05 -3.59
N PRO A 154 -7.62 23.98 -2.78
CA PRO A 154 -7.07 25.32 -2.62
C PRO A 154 -5.66 25.28 -2.01
N ASN A 155 -4.80 26.22 -2.41
CA ASN A 155 -3.44 26.35 -1.88
C ASN A 155 -2.59 25.07 -2.04
N TRP A 156 -2.88 24.23 -3.04
CA TRP A 156 -2.15 22.98 -3.26
C TRP A 156 -0.64 23.19 -3.36
N ASP A 157 -0.22 24.26 -4.04
CA ASP A 157 1.19 24.53 -4.32
C ASP A 157 1.90 25.26 -3.16
N SER A 158 1.17 25.67 -2.11
CA SER A 158 1.75 26.41 -0.99
C SER A 158 2.24 25.51 0.16
N LEU A 159 2.22 24.18 0.00
CA LEU A 159 2.86 23.28 0.96
C LEU A 159 4.41 23.34 0.86
N ASP A 160 4.93 24.05 -0.14
CA ASP A 160 6.36 24.26 -0.38
C ASP A 160 6.95 25.41 0.48
N ASP A 161 6.10 26.14 1.21
CA ASP A 161 6.51 27.22 2.13
C ASP A 161 6.96 26.63 3.48
N GLY A 162 8.12 25.96 3.46
CA GLY A 162 8.82 25.56 4.67
C GLY A 162 9.09 26.77 5.57
N ASN A 163 8.45 26.79 6.73
CA ASN A 163 9.05 27.31 7.97
C ASN A 163 9.77 26.16 8.68
#